data_AF-A0A9W7CB15-F1
#
_entry.id   AF-A0A9W7CB15-F1
#
_cell.length_a   1.000
_cell.length_b   1.000
_cell.length_c   1.000
_cell.angle_alpha   90.00
_cell.angle_beta   90.00
_cell.angle_gamma   90.00
#
_symmetry.space_group_name_H-M   'P 1'
#
loop_
_entity.id
_entity.type
_entity.pdbx_description
1 polymer ?
#
loop_
_entity_poly.entity_id
_entity_poly.type
_entity_poly.pdbx_seq_one_letter_code
_entity_poly.pdbx_strand_id
1 'polypeptide(L)'
;MPEGYYSEKMEGQYIDGLVFEHLARELFPKVYEKLKVQLGFDFAVSTFNWFATGFVNVFKDTESCFRVWDVCFIRKDGRFIMRVALALLGIMEKDILKCRERKEAEDLFSQITRKVDIDELVSLAARPSLRGSLFRRGPELDQEIFKLRTHYREKCVQAGMWVDDNDDDDDDNEEEEAK
;
A
#
# COMPACT_ATOMS: atom_id res chain seq x y z
N MET A 1 3.86 12.31 1.59
CA MET A 1 2.89 11.19 1.66
C MET A 1 1.54 11.65 1.12
N PRO A 2 0.62 10.76 0.73
CA PRO A 2 -0.75 11.16 0.36
C PRO A 2 -1.46 11.86 1.53
N GLU A 3 -2.42 12.74 1.25
CA GLU A 3 -3.28 13.37 2.27
C GLU A 3 -4.12 12.32 3.04
N GLY A 4 -4.40 12.59 4.33
CA GLY A 4 -5.23 11.72 5.18
C GLY A 4 -4.52 10.46 5.69
N TYR A 5 -3.21 10.34 5.48
CA TYR A 5 -2.45 9.14 5.87
C TYR A 5 -2.17 9.06 7.38
N TYR A 6 -2.18 10.21 8.05
CA TYR A 6 -2.04 10.35 9.51
C TYR A 6 -3.15 11.22 10.11
N SER A 7 -4.26 11.44 9.39
CA SER A 7 -5.46 12.04 10.01
C SER A 7 -5.98 11.10 11.11
N GLU A 8 -6.74 11.63 12.07
CA GLU A 8 -7.39 10.80 13.12
C GLU A 8 -8.18 9.62 12.54
N LYS A 9 -8.63 9.79 11.31
CA LYS A 9 -9.44 8.88 10.51
C LYS A 9 -8.60 7.84 9.75
N MET A 10 -7.29 8.06 9.56
CA MET A 10 -6.37 7.19 8.79
C MET A 10 -6.91 6.77 7.41
N GLU A 11 -7.74 7.60 6.83
CA GLU A 11 -8.46 7.38 5.57
C GLU A 11 -7.52 7.06 4.40
N GLY A 12 -6.34 7.68 4.36
CA GLY A 12 -5.32 7.38 3.36
C GLY A 12 -4.77 5.96 3.45
N GLN A 13 -4.62 5.42 4.66
CA GLN A 13 -4.15 4.04 4.88
C GLN A 13 -5.23 3.03 4.53
N TYR A 14 -6.49 3.34 4.89
CA TYR A 14 -7.62 2.49 4.56
C TYR A 14 -7.83 2.37 3.05
N ILE A 15 -7.80 3.50 2.34
CA ILE A 15 -7.89 3.54 0.87
C ILE A 15 -6.74 2.75 0.24
N ASP A 16 -5.52 2.89 0.75
CA ASP A 16 -4.38 2.12 0.25
C ASP A 16 -4.52 0.61 0.47
N GLY A 17 -5.10 0.18 1.59
CA GLY A 17 -5.46 -1.22 1.80
C GLY A 17 -6.45 -1.75 0.75
N LEU A 18 -7.47 -0.96 0.40
CA LEU A 18 -8.44 -1.32 -0.64
C LEU A 18 -7.82 -1.38 -2.04
N VAL A 19 -6.98 -0.39 -2.38
CA VAL A 19 -6.26 -0.33 -3.65
C VAL A 19 -5.30 -1.52 -3.75
N PHE A 20 -4.60 -1.85 -2.67
CA PHE A 20 -3.72 -3.02 -2.62
C PHE A 20 -4.50 -4.32 -2.84
N GLU A 21 -5.64 -4.50 -2.17
CA GLU A 21 -6.48 -5.69 -2.36
C GLU A 21 -6.96 -5.79 -3.82
N HIS A 22 -7.39 -4.67 -4.41
CA HIS A 22 -7.80 -4.62 -5.81
C HIS A 22 -6.67 -5.06 -6.75
N LEU A 23 -5.48 -4.50 -6.58
CA LEU A 23 -4.32 -4.81 -7.40
C LEU A 23 -3.83 -6.25 -7.17
N ALA A 24 -3.90 -6.77 -5.94
CA ALA A 24 -3.57 -8.16 -5.64
C ALA A 24 -4.50 -9.13 -6.40
N ARG A 25 -5.79 -8.79 -6.50
CA ARG A 25 -6.78 -9.57 -7.27
C ARG A 25 -6.50 -9.57 -8.77
N GLU A 26 -6.13 -8.42 -9.33
CA GLU A 26 -5.88 -8.30 -10.77
C GLU A 26 -4.52 -8.87 -11.18
N LEU A 27 -3.48 -8.61 -10.39
CA LEU A 27 -2.10 -8.96 -10.72
C LEU A 27 -1.72 -10.37 -10.26
N PHE A 28 -2.28 -10.81 -9.14
CA PHE A 28 -1.98 -12.10 -8.53
C PHE A 28 -3.27 -12.88 -8.22
N PRO A 29 -4.11 -13.19 -9.22
CA PRO A 29 -5.44 -13.78 -8.99
C PRO A 29 -5.37 -15.10 -8.21
N LYS A 30 -4.34 -15.92 -8.45
CA LYS A 30 -4.12 -17.18 -7.72
C LYS A 30 -3.78 -16.95 -6.25
N VAL A 31 -2.99 -15.92 -5.95
CA VAL A 31 -2.64 -15.54 -4.58
C VAL A 31 -3.87 -14.97 -3.87
N TYR A 32 -4.62 -14.12 -4.55
CA TYR A 32 -5.86 -13.56 -4.04
C TYR A 32 -6.89 -14.64 -3.70
N GLU A 33 -7.14 -15.58 -4.62
CA GLU A 33 -8.06 -16.70 -4.39
C GLU A 33 -7.59 -17.56 -3.20
N LYS A 34 -6.30 -17.86 -3.13
CA LYS A 34 -5.74 -18.63 -2.01
C LYS A 34 -5.94 -17.91 -0.67
N LEU A 35 -5.55 -16.64 -0.59
CA LEU A 35 -5.62 -15.86 0.64
C LEU A 35 -7.07 -15.55 1.04
N LYS A 36 -7.85 -14.91 0.17
CA LYS A 36 -9.20 -14.43 0.50
C LYS A 36 -10.22 -15.56 0.55
N VAL A 37 -10.26 -16.42 -0.48
CA VAL A 37 -11.35 -17.41 -0.64
C VAL A 37 -11.06 -18.68 0.16
N GLN A 38 -9.84 -19.22 0.08
CA GLN A 38 -9.52 -20.49 0.75
C GLN A 38 -9.13 -20.32 2.22
N LEU A 39 -8.40 -19.24 2.56
CA LEU A 39 -7.88 -19.02 3.92
C LEU A 39 -8.64 -17.94 4.69
N GLY A 40 -9.54 -17.19 4.04
CA GLY A 40 -10.28 -16.10 4.65
C GLY A 40 -9.40 -14.93 5.11
N PHE A 41 -8.20 -14.78 4.58
CA PHE A 41 -7.21 -13.77 4.98
C PHE A 41 -7.72 -12.34 4.77
N ASP A 42 -7.46 -11.45 5.71
CA ASP A 42 -7.82 -10.02 5.60
C ASP A 42 -6.61 -9.18 5.20
N PHE A 43 -6.59 -8.75 3.93
CA PHE A 43 -5.52 -7.91 3.40
C PHE A 43 -5.41 -6.57 4.12
N ALA A 44 -6.53 -5.95 4.49
CA ALA A 44 -6.52 -4.62 5.10
C ALA A 44 -5.82 -4.67 6.47
N VAL A 45 -6.16 -5.67 7.30
CA VAL A 45 -5.57 -5.84 8.63
C VAL A 45 -4.09 -6.19 8.55
N SER A 46 -3.71 -7.15 7.69
CA SER A 46 -2.31 -7.62 7.64
C SER A 46 -1.36 -6.64 6.96
N THR A 47 -1.84 -5.80 6.04
CA THR A 47 -1.02 -4.78 5.38
C THR A 47 -1.09 -3.41 6.05
N PHE A 48 -1.98 -3.22 7.02
CA PHE A 48 -2.14 -1.98 7.77
C PHE A 48 -0.79 -1.47 8.32
N ASN A 49 -0.01 -2.34 8.96
CA ASN A 49 1.29 -1.97 9.52
C ASN A 49 2.28 -1.48 8.44
N TRP A 50 2.27 -2.10 7.26
CA TRP A 50 3.15 -1.73 6.14
C TRP A 50 2.88 -0.30 5.69
N PHE A 51 1.60 0.00 5.49
CA PHE A 51 1.16 1.31 5.07
C PHE A 51 1.35 2.32 6.20
N ALA A 52 0.85 2.08 7.41
CA ALA A 52 0.91 3.00 8.54
C ALA A 52 2.34 3.45 8.90
N THR A 53 3.30 2.52 8.85
CA THR A 53 4.69 2.82 9.19
C THR A 53 5.53 3.24 7.98
N GLY A 54 4.96 3.25 6.76
CA GLY A 54 5.73 3.48 5.54
C GLY A 54 6.90 2.49 5.39
N PHE A 55 6.73 1.26 5.87
CA PHE A 55 7.75 0.22 5.99
C PHE A 55 8.92 0.48 6.97
N VAL A 56 8.87 1.54 7.78
CA VAL A 56 9.95 1.89 8.74
C VAL A 56 10.17 0.83 9.81
N ASN A 57 9.10 0.28 10.37
CA ASN A 57 9.18 -0.80 11.37
C ASN A 57 9.21 -2.19 10.75
N VAL A 58 9.28 -2.25 9.42
CA VAL A 58 9.03 -3.46 8.65
C VAL A 58 10.35 -4.08 8.22
N PHE A 59 11.35 -3.26 7.88
CA PHE A 59 12.69 -3.73 7.56
C PHE A 59 13.55 -3.94 8.82
N LYS A 60 14.45 -4.93 8.74
CA LYS A 60 15.35 -5.32 9.84
C LYS A 60 16.34 -4.21 10.22
N ASP A 61 16.78 -3.41 9.24
CA ASP A 61 17.83 -2.41 9.38
C ASP A 61 17.33 -1.04 8.89
N THR A 62 17.64 0.03 9.63
CA THR A 62 17.23 1.40 9.28
C THR A 62 17.77 1.85 7.93
N GLU A 63 18.99 1.42 7.57
CA GLU A 63 19.60 1.69 6.27
C GLU A 63 18.73 1.17 5.11
N SER A 64 18.13 0.00 5.29
CA SER A 64 17.25 -0.61 4.29
C SER A 64 15.96 0.17 4.09
N CYS A 65 15.39 0.68 5.19
CA CYS A 65 14.26 1.58 5.13
C CYS A 65 14.60 2.87 4.38
N PHE A 66 15.75 3.48 4.67
CA PHE A 66 16.16 4.71 4.00
C PHE A 66 16.35 4.52 2.50
N ARG A 67 16.88 3.38 2.04
CA ARG A 67 17.02 3.10 0.60
C ARG A 67 15.68 3.02 -0.13
N VAL A 68 14.66 2.44 0.50
CA VAL A 68 13.29 2.44 -0.04
C VAL A 68 12.72 3.87 -0.08
N TRP A 69 12.96 4.64 0.99
CA TRP A 69 12.50 6.01 1.12
C TRP A 69 13.20 6.98 0.15
N ASP A 70 14.49 6.82 -0.13
CA ASP A 70 15.23 7.62 -1.11
C ASP A 70 14.56 7.54 -2.47
N VAL A 71 14.14 6.34 -2.89
CA VAL A 71 13.42 6.15 -4.16
C VAL A 71 12.02 6.79 -4.11
N CYS A 72 11.30 6.70 -2.98
CA CYS A 72 10.04 7.42 -2.79
C CYS A 72 10.22 8.94 -2.95
N PHE A 73 11.23 9.52 -2.30
CA PHE A 73 11.48 10.97 -2.31
C PHE A 73 11.94 11.46 -3.69
N ILE A 74 12.82 10.72 -4.35
CA ILE A 74 13.30 11.06 -5.71
C ILE A 74 12.15 11.03 -6.71
N ARG A 75 11.22 10.08 -6.58
CA ARG A 75 10.03 9.98 -7.45
C ARG A 75 8.93 10.98 -7.10
N LYS A 76 9.07 11.68 -5.97
CA LYS A 76 8.08 12.63 -5.42
C LYS A 76 6.66 12.04 -5.39
N ASP A 77 6.53 10.74 -5.16
CA ASP A 77 5.23 10.09 -5.11
C ASP A 77 5.10 9.08 -3.98
N GLY A 78 3.94 9.09 -3.31
CA GLY A 78 3.55 8.05 -2.37
C GLY A 78 3.06 6.77 -3.07
N ARG A 79 3.27 6.65 -4.38
CA ARG A 79 2.85 5.49 -5.20
C ARG A 79 3.90 4.39 -5.16
N PHE A 80 5.17 4.75 -4.95
CA PHE A 80 6.24 3.77 -4.80
C PHE A 80 6.00 2.80 -3.62
N ILE A 81 5.39 3.27 -2.52
CA ILE A 81 4.99 2.42 -1.37
C ILE A 81 4.08 1.26 -1.82
N MET A 82 3.11 1.54 -2.70
CA MET A 82 2.23 0.51 -3.27
C MET A 82 3.01 -0.48 -4.14
N ARG A 83 3.98 0.00 -4.93
CA ARG A 83 4.85 -0.87 -5.74
C ARG A 83 5.70 -1.79 -4.86
N VAL A 84 6.21 -1.30 -3.74
CA VAL A 84 6.97 -2.09 -2.77
C VAL A 84 6.09 -3.17 -2.16
N ALA A 85 4.85 -2.83 -1.76
CA ALA A 85 3.89 -3.82 -1.26
C ALA A 85 3.60 -4.92 -2.31
N LEU A 86 3.40 -4.54 -3.57
CA LEU A 86 3.17 -5.50 -4.66
C LEU A 86 4.42 -6.35 -4.95
N ALA A 87 5.62 -5.77 -4.84
CA ALA A 87 6.86 -6.50 -4.98
C ALA A 87 7.03 -7.56 -3.88
N LEU A 88 6.72 -7.21 -2.63
CA LEU A 88 6.71 -8.16 -1.51
C LEU A 88 5.72 -9.31 -1.77
N LEU A 89 4.52 -9.00 -2.26
CA LEU A 89 3.53 -10.02 -2.61
C LEU A 89 4.05 -10.97 -3.71
N GLY A 90 4.72 -10.43 -4.73
CA GLY A 90 5.31 -11.22 -5.81
C GLY A 90 6.47 -12.12 -5.37
N ILE A 91 7.23 -11.71 -4.34
CA ILE A 91 8.26 -12.53 -3.70
C ILE A 91 7.60 -13.66 -2.89
N MET A 92 6.58 -13.33 -2.08
CA MET A 92 5.87 -14.30 -1.23
C MET A 92 4.98 -15.28 -1.98
N GLU A 93 4.58 -14.98 -3.21
CA GLU A 93 3.58 -15.75 -3.95
C GLU A 93 3.81 -17.26 -3.90
N LYS A 94 5.05 -17.73 -4.09
CA LYS A 94 5.36 -19.17 -4.08
C LYS A 94 5.11 -19.81 -2.73
N ASP A 95 5.31 -19.09 -1.65
CA ASP A 95 5.14 -19.58 -0.29
C ASP A 95 3.68 -19.45 0.16
N ILE A 96 2.99 -18.38 -0.24
CA ILE A 96 1.54 -18.21 -0.03
C ILE A 96 0.76 -19.37 -0.66
N LEU A 97 1.13 -19.80 -1.86
CA LEU A 97 0.46 -20.92 -2.53
C LEU A 97 0.65 -22.26 -1.80
N LYS A 98 1.68 -22.39 -0.94
CA LYS A 98 1.92 -23.57 -0.12
C LYS A 98 1.21 -23.50 1.24
N CYS A 99 0.81 -22.31 1.70
CA CYS A 99 0.10 -22.13 2.96
C CYS A 99 -1.20 -22.94 2.98
N ARG A 100 -1.47 -23.57 4.13
CA ARG A 100 -2.66 -24.40 4.35
C ARG A 100 -3.66 -23.74 5.27
N GLU A 101 -3.18 -22.89 6.16
CA GLU A 101 -4.00 -22.20 7.17
C GLU A 101 -3.78 -20.68 7.12
N ARG A 102 -4.80 -19.93 7.57
CA ARG A 102 -4.73 -18.46 7.67
C ARG A 102 -3.52 -18.00 8.46
N LYS A 103 -3.26 -18.65 9.60
CA LYS A 103 -2.16 -18.30 10.50
C LYS A 103 -0.80 -18.42 9.83
N GLU A 104 -0.59 -19.43 8.99
CA GLU A 104 0.67 -19.57 8.23
C GLU A 104 0.88 -18.40 7.26
N ALA A 105 -0.20 -17.91 6.64
CA ALA A 105 -0.14 -16.72 5.78
C ALA A 105 0.11 -15.44 6.58
N GLU A 106 -0.53 -15.25 7.73
CA GLU A 106 -0.29 -14.12 8.65
C GLU A 106 1.16 -14.10 9.15
N ASP A 107 1.67 -15.26 9.56
CA ASP A 107 3.06 -15.43 9.99
C ASP A 107 4.03 -15.12 8.85
N LEU A 108 3.70 -15.50 7.61
CA LEU A 108 4.50 -15.18 6.43
C LEU A 108 4.56 -13.66 6.19
N PHE A 109 3.41 -12.96 6.22
CA PHE A 109 3.36 -11.50 6.05
C PHE A 109 4.11 -10.75 7.17
N SER A 110 4.10 -11.28 8.39
CA SER A 110 4.85 -10.72 9.52
C SER A 110 6.36 -10.97 9.42
N GLN A 111 6.77 -12.11 8.86
CA GLN A 111 8.18 -12.51 8.79
C GLN A 111 8.89 -12.14 7.48
N ILE A 112 8.15 -11.96 6.38
CA ILE A 112 8.74 -11.74 5.05
C ILE A 112 9.70 -10.56 5.06
N THR A 113 9.37 -9.55 5.83
CA THR A 113 10.06 -8.27 5.87
C THR A 113 11.40 -8.36 6.61
N ARG A 114 11.60 -9.45 7.38
CA ARG A 114 12.87 -9.83 7.98
C ARG A 114 13.74 -10.72 7.10
N LYS A 115 13.15 -11.35 6.06
CA LYS A 115 13.80 -12.36 5.20
C LYS A 115 14.13 -11.84 3.80
N VAL A 116 13.56 -10.71 3.39
CA VAL A 116 13.71 -10.15 2.05
C VAL A 116 15.04 -9.41 1.89
N ASP A 117 15.72 -9.70 0.79
CA ASP A 117 16.84 -8.90 0.30
C ASP A 117 16.31 -7.58 -0.27
N ILE A 118 16.82 -6.48 0.29
CA ILE A 118 16.36 -5.12 0.02
C ILE A 118 16.80 -4.66 -1.37
N ASP A 119 17.97 -5.10 -1.83
CA ASP A 119 18.43 -4.83 -3.18
C ASP A 119 17.54 -5.51 -4.22
N GLU A 120 17.16 -6.76 -3.95
CA GLU A 120 16.19 -7.49 -4.79
C GLU A 120 14.82 -6.78 -4.77
N LEU A 121 14.35 -6.39 -3.59
CA LEU A 121 13.05 -5.72 -3.42
C LEU A 121 13.01 -4.37 -4.15
N VAL A 122 14.00 -3.51 -3.94
CA VAL A 122 14.09 -2.20 -4.57
C VAL A 122 14.25 -2.36 -6.09
N SER A 123 15.07 -3.32 -6.55
CA SER A 123 15.19 -3.65 -7.97
C SER A 123 13.84 -4.08 -8.56
N LEU A 124 13.10 -4.95 -7.88
CA LEU A 124 11.80 -5.44 -8.33
C LEU A 124 10.73 -4.34 -8.34
N ALA A 125 10.69 -3.49 -7.32
CA ALA A 125 9.74 -2.39 -7.21
C ALA A 125 10.03 -1.26 -8.22
N ALA A 126 11.32 -1.01 -8.50
CA ALA A 126 11.78 -0.02 -9.47
C ALA A 126 11.62 -0.48 -10.92
N ARG A 127 11.47 -1.80 -11.18
CA ARG A 127 11.20 -2.30 -12.52
C ARG A 127 9.86 -1.74 -13.03
N PRO A 128 9.76 -1.39 -14.32
CA PRO A 128 8.48 -1.08 -14.96
C PRO A 128 7.50 -2.24 -14.87
N SER A 129 8.04 -3.47 -14.78
CA SER A 129 7.30 -4.73 -14.77
C SER A 129 7.59 -5.62 -13.56
N LEU A 130 6.57 -5.87 -12.75
CA LEU A 130 6.56 -6.89 -11.71
C LEU A 130 6.13 -8.24 -12.34
N ARG A 131 7.12 -9.05 -12.74
CA ARG A 131 7.04 -10.34 -13.47
C ARG A 131 6.71 -10.28 -14.97
N GLY A 132 7.36 -11.21 -15.69
CA GLY A 132 7.19 -11.42 -17.13
C GLY A 132 5.73 -11.64 -17.49
N SER A 133 5.30 -10.93 -18.52
CA SER A 133 3.97 -10.97 -19.15
C SER A 133 2.79 -10.23 -18.48
N LEU A 134 2.87 -9.72 -17.25
CA LEU A 134 1.70 -9.05 -16.63
C LEU A 134 1.85 -7.54 -16.46
N PHE A 135 3.06 -7.00 -16.50
CA PHE A 135 3.29 -5.55 -16.54
C PHE A 135 4.00 -5.13 -17.83
N ARG A 136 3.25 -4.97 -18.91
CA ARG A 136 3.80 -4.39 -20.14
C ARG A 136 4.02 -2.87 -20.06
N ARG A 137 3.60 -2.21 -18.97
CA ARG A 137 3.52 -0.75 -18.90
C ARG A 137 3.88 -0.21 -17.51
N GLY A 138 5.10 0.32 -17.39
CA GLY A 138 5.32 1.45 -16.50
C GLY A 138 4.51 2.67 -16.97
N PRO A 139 4.74 3.86 -16.41
CA PRO A 139 3.75 4.95 -16.25
C PRO A 139 2.26 4.63 -16.00
N GLU A 140 1.68 3.60 -16.62
CA GLU A 140 0.25 3.27 -16.52
C GLU A 140 -0.14 2.71 -15.16
N LEU A 141 0.67 1.86 -14.53
CA LEU A 141 0.38 1.41 -13.17
C LEU A 141 0.31 2.57 -12.19
N ASP A 142 1.24 3.52 -12.31
CA ASP A 142 1.27 4.67 -11.39
C ASP A 142 0.04 5.56 -11.62
N GLN A 143 -0.43 5.69 -12.87
CA GLN A 143 -1.71 6.33 -13.20
C GLN A 143 -2.93 5.54 -12.73
N GLU A 144 -2.87 4.21 -12.79
CA GLU A 144 -3.94 3.31 -12.34
C GLU A 144 -4.07 3.33 -10.82
N ILE A 145 -2.95 3.24 -10.08
CA ILE A 145 -2.91 3.45 -8.63
C ILE A 145 -3.51 4.80 -8.27
N PHE A 146 -3.15 5.87 -9.01
CA PHE A 146 -3.72 7.20 -8.78
C PHE A 146 -5.24 7.21 -9.01
N LYS A 147 -5.71 6.69 -10.15
CA LYS A 147 -7.15 6.59 -10.47
C LYS A 147 -7.91 5.77 -9.45
N LEU A 148 -7.36 4.63 -9.02
CA LEU A 148 -7.96 3.76 -8.01
C LEU A 148 -8.04 4.47 -6.67
N ARG A 149 -6.98 5.16 -6.24
CA ARG A 149 -7.00 5.97 -5.01
C ARG A 149 -8.10 7.03 -5.03
N THR A 150 -8.20 7.79 -6.13
CA THR A 150 -9.26 8.80 -6.29
C THR A 150 -10.65 8.16 -6.30
N HIS A 151 -10.83 7.06 -7.07
CA HIS A 151 -12.10 6.35 -7.15
C HIS A 151 -12.56 5.79 -5.79
N TYR A 152 -11.65 5.17 -5.03
CA TYR A 152 -11.97 4.64 -3.70
C TYR A 152 -12.17 5.76 -2.67
N ARG A 153 -11.46 6.89 -2.78
CA ARG A 153 -11.70 8.08 -1.95
C ARG A 153 -13.13 8.58 -2.16
N GLU A 154 -13.52 8.87 -3.40
CA GLU A 154 -14.87 9.33 -3.75
C GLU A 154 -15.95 8.35 -3.28
N LYS A 155 -15.72 7.05 -3.46
CA LYS A 155 -16.67 6.01 -3.04
C LYS A 155 -16.83 5.96 -1.53
N CYS A 156 -15.76 6.16 -0.76
CA CYS A 156 -15.83 6.18 0.70
C CYS A 156 -16.55 7.44 1.22
N VAL A 157 -16.33 8.59 0.58
CA VAL A 157 -17.08 9.83 0.87
C VAL A 157 -18.57 9.66 0.54
N GLN A 158 -18.89 9.11 -0.63
CA GLN A 158 -20.29 8.82 -1.03
C GLN A 158 -21.00 7.80 -0.13
N ALA A 159 -20.26 6.84 0.43
CA ALA A 159 -20.78 5.88 1.40
C ALA A 159 -21.01 6.49 2.78
N GLY A 160 -20.70 7.78 2.99
CA GLY A 160 -20.82 8.48 4.26
C GLY A 160 -19.79 8.03 5.30
N MET A 161 -18.70 7.37 4.88
CA MET A 161 -17.64 6.95 5.80
C MET A 161 -16.74 8.12 6.19
N TRP A 162 -16.57 9.12 5.32
CA TRP A 162 -15.76 10.31 5.55
C TRP A 162 -16.48 11.54 5.00
N VAL A 163 -16.22 12.71 5.60
CA VAL A 163 -16.67 14.01 5.11
C VAL A 163 -15.56 14.54 4.22
N ASP A 164 -15.91 15.22 3.13
CA ASP A 164 -14.92 15.85 2.25
C ASP A 164 -14.36 17.07 3.00
N ASP A 165 -13.11 17.02 3.47
CA ASP A 165 -12.47 18.06 4.29
C ASP A 165 -12.21 19.38 3.53
N ASN A 166 -12.96 19.68 2.45
CA ASN A 166 -12.93 20.97 1.76
C ASN A 166 -13.61 22.11 2.55
N ASP A 167 -14.08 21.85 3.78
CA ASP A 167 -14.78 22.82 4.64
C ASP A 167 -13.95 23.31 5.86
N ASP A 168 -12.72 22.83 6.07
CA ASP A 168 -11.91 23.19 7.27
C ASP A 168 -10.89 24.34 7.05
N ASP A 169 -10.87 24.99 5.88
CA ASP A 169 -9.97 26.13 5.59
C ASP A 169 -10.56 27.51 5.97
N ASP A 170 -11.75 27.59 6.59
CA ASP A 170 -12.43 28.87 6.88
C ASP A 170 -12.36 29.34 8.36
N ASP A 171 -11.65 28.66 9.27
CA ASP A 171 -11.65 29.04 10.70
C ASP A 171 -10.38 29.76 11.21
N ASP A 172 -9.40 30.06 10.34
CA ASP A 172 -8.18 30.79 10.73
C ASP A 172 -8.23 32.32 10.44
N ASN A 173 -9.41 32.89 10.14
CA ASN A 173 -9.52 34.30 9.75
C ASN A 173 -10.37 35.19 10.69
N GLU A 174 -10.51 34.83 11.98
CA GLU A 174 -11.23 35.67 12.97
C GLU A 174 -10.38 36.26 14.12
N GLU A 175 -9.04 36.17 14.11
CA GLU A 175 -8.21 36.77 15.19
C GLU A 175 -7.41 38.05 14.83
N GLU A 176 -7.71 38.75 13.72
CA GLU A 176 -7.04 40.04 13.41
C GLU A 176 -7.96 41.28 13.31
N GLU A 177 -9.21 41.22 13.76
CA GLU A 177 -10.07 42.42 13.90
C GLU A 177 -10.82 42.49 15.24
N ALA A 178 -10.09 42.45 16.36
CA ALA A 178 -10.63 42.97 17.63
C ALA A 178 -9.56 43.52 18.57
N LYS A 179 -9.11 44.75 18.25
CA LYS A 179 -8.81 45.85 19.19
C LYS A 179 -7.43 45.92 19.87
#